data_AF-A0A355SD20-F1
#
_entry.id   AF-A0A355SD20-F1
#
_cell.length_a   1.000
_cell.length_b   1.000
_cell.length_c   1.000
_cell.angle_alpha   90.00
_cell.angle_beta   90.00
_cell.angle_gamma   90.00
#
_symmetry.space_group_name_H-M   'P 1'
#
loop_
_entity.id
_entity.type
_entity.pdbx_description
1 polymer ?
#
loop_
_entity_poly.entity_id
_entity_poly.type
_entity_poly.pdbx_seq_one_letter_code
_entity_poly.pdbx_strand_id
1 'polypeptide(L)' 'MFLKIFTVTQINSYIKKMFNADAILNHVSVKGEISNFKLHYSGHMYFTLKDDRAK' A
#
# COMPACT_ATOMS: atom_id res chain seq x y z
N MET A 1 9.53 -14.12 -26.53
CA MET A 1 9.29 -12.82 -25.87
C MET A 1 10.24 -12.73 -24.68
N PHE A 2 11.21 -11.81 -24.70
CA PHE A 2 12.15 -11.69 -23.57
C PHE A 2 11.46 -11.01 -22.39
N LEU A 3 11.64 -11.56 -21.19
CA LEU A 3 11.22 -10.92 -19.95
C LEU A 3 12.08 -9.68 -19.71
N LYS A 4 11.44 -8.52 -19.60
CA LYS A 4 12.12 -7.27 -19.29
C LYS A 4 12.43 -7.25 -17.78
N ILE A 5 13.72 -7.19 -17.43
CA ILE A 5 14.17 -7.06 -16.04
C ILE A 5 14.01 -5.60 -15.61
N PHE A 6 13.28 -5.38 -14.52
CA PHE A 6 13.11 -4.06 -13.92
C PHE A 6 13.98 -3.91 -12.68
N THR A 7 14.54 -2.73 -12.47
CA THR A 7 15.10 -2.37 -11.17
C THR A 7 13.99 -2.12 -10.16
N VAL A 8 14.31 -2.18 -8.86
CA VAL A 8 13.39 -1.88 -7.76
C VAL A 8 12.75 -0.50 -7.94
N THR A 9 13.53 0.50 -8.34
CA THR A 9 13.02 1.87 -8.59
C THR A 9 12.04 1.91 -9.75
N GLN A 10 12.32 1.17 -10.83
CA GLN A 10 11.45 1.16 -12.00
C GLN A 10 10.12 0.49 -11.69
N ILE A 11 10.13 -0.66 -10.98
CA ILE A 11 8.88 -1.35 -10.64
C ILE A 11 8.03 -0.54 -9.66
N ASN A 12 8.65 0.10 -8.66
CA ASN A 12 7.95 0.98 -7.73
C ASN A 12 7.34 2.19 -8.45
N SER A 13 8.07 2.79 -9.39
CA SER A 13 7.58 3.91 -10.19
C SER A 13 6.41 3.50 -11.10
N TYR A 14 6.47 2.30 -11.66
CA TYR A 14 5.40 1.76 -12.49
C TYR A 14 4.12 1.53 -11.67
N ILE A 15 4.22 0.86 -10.52
CA ILE A 15 3.09 0.64 -9.61
C ILE A 15 2.48 1.97 -9.18
N LYS A 16 3.31 2.93 -8.73
CA LYS A 16 2.83 4.26 -8.33
C LYS A 16 2.05 4.97 -9.44
N LYS A 17 2.51 4.88 -10.69
CA LYS A 17 1.81 5.45 -11.84
C LYS A 17 0.44 4.80 -12.07
N MET A 18 0.33 3.48 -11.89
CA MET A 18 -0.96 2.79 -11.99
C MET A 18 -1.95 3.28 -10.94
N PHE A 19 -1.55 3.36 -9.67
CA PHE A 19 -2.41 3.88 -8.59
C PHE A 19 -2.82 5.34 -8.81
N ASN A 20 -1.92 6.16 -9.35
CA ASN A 20 -2.22 7.57 -9.62
C ASN A 20 -3.18 7.78 -10.80
N ALA A 21 -3.12 6.91 -11.82
CA ALA A 21 -3.98 7.00 -12.99
C ALA A 21 -5.37 6.39 -12.76
N ASP A 22 -5.50 5.50 -11.78
CA ASP A 22 -6.77 4.89 -11.41
C ASP A 22 -7.61 5.86 -10.57
N ALA A 23 -8.78 6.25 -11.10
CA ALA A 23 -9.64 7.25 -10.49
C ALA A 23 -10.17 6.85 -9.11
N ILE A 24 -10.33 5.55 -8.84
CA ILE A 24 -10.83 5.05 -7.56
C ILE A 24 -9.69 5.02 -6.56
N LEU A 25 -8.57 4.39 -6.93
CA LEU A 25 -7.43 4.20 -6.03
C LEU A 25 -6.73 5.53 -5.70
N ASN A 26 -6.81 6.53 -6.58
CA ASN A 26 -6.26 7.86 -6.33
C ASN A 26 -7.04 8.64 -5.25
N HIS A 27 -8.30 8.31 -4.99
CA HIS A 27 -9.19 9.03 -4.06
C HIS A 27 -10.04 8.08 -3.19
N VAL A 28 -9.41 7.08 -2.59
CA VAL A 28 -10.10 6.09 -1.75
C VAL A 28 -10.02 6.43 -0.25
N SER A 29 -11.12 6.17 0.46
CA SER A 29 -11.17 6.08 1.92
C SER A 29 -11.53 4.67 2.34
N VAL A 30 -10.87 4.15 3.37
CA VAL A 30 -11.05 2.78 3.86
C VAL A 30 -11.39 2.79 5.35
N LYS A 31 -12.27 1.87 5.77
CA LYS A 31 -12.69 1.69 7.16
C LYS A 31 -12.42 0.26 7.59
N GLY A 32 -11.95 0.08 8.82
CA GLY A 32 -11.72 -1.23 9.41
C GLY A 32 -11.33 -1.12 10.89
N GLU A 33 -11.14 -2.26 11.52
CA GLU A 33 -10.59 -2.37 12.87
C GLU A 33 -9.06 -2.29 12.84
N ILE A 34 -8.48 -1.54 13.78
CA ILE A 34 -7.03 -1.47 13.96
C ILE A 34 -6.57 -2.62 14.85
N SER A 35 -5.56 -3.36 14.39
CA SER A 35 -4.90 -4.43 15.15
C SER A 35 -3.38 -4.28 15.09
N ASN A 36 -2.66 -4.95 16.01
CA ASN A 36 -1.20 -4.93 16.08
C ASN A 36 -0.57 -3.51 16.04
N PHE A 37 -1.20 -2.56 16.74
CA PHE A 37 -0.75 -1.18 16.78
C PHE A 37 0.58 -1.03 17.55
N LYS A 38 1.55 -0.33 16.95
CA LYS A 38 2.85 -0.01 17.55
C LYS A 38 3.24 1.43 17.23
N LEU A 39 3.55 2.19 18.28
CA LEU A 39 4.20 3.49 18.16
C LEU A 39 5.72 3.31 18.22
N HIS A 40 6.41 3.58 17.11
CA HIS A 40 7.86 3.52 17.06
C HIS A 40 8.46 4.81 17.65
N TYR A 41 9.65 4.72 18.25
CA TYR A 41 10.33 5.87 18.88
C TYR A 41 10.62 7.01 17.90
N SER A 42 10.69 6.73 16.60
CA SER A 42 10.84 7.73 15.54
C SER A 42 9.57 8.56 15.28
N GLY A 43 8.46 8.24 15.97
CA GLY A 43 7.16 8.89 15.78
C GLY A 43 6.26 8.24 14.72
N HIS A 44 6.71 7.18 14.04
CA HIS A 44 5.87 6.45 13.09
C HIS A 44 4.95 5.45 13.80
N MET A 45 3.69 5.43 13.39
CA MET A 45 2.69 4.47 13.85
C MET A 45 2.53 3.36 12.81
N TYR A 46 2.73 2.12 13.24
CA TYR A 46 2.51 0.94 12.42
C TYR A 46 1.31 0.17 12.96
N PHE A 47 0.40 -0.20 12.08
CA PHE A 47 -0.77 -1.00 12.44
C PHE A 47 -1.28 -1.81 11.25
N THR A 48 -2.11 -2.81 11.54
CA THR A 48 -2.85 -3.56 10.53
C THR A 48 -4.32 -3.14 10.58
N LEU A 49 -4.86 -2.71 9.44
CA LEU A 49 -6.29 -2.41 9.28
C LEU A 49 -7.01 -3.66 8.75
N LYS A 50 -8.05 -4.11 9.46
CA LYS A 50 -8.79 -5.35 9.17
C LYS A 50 -10.27 -5.08 8.93
N ASP A 51 -10.91 -5.91 8.12
CA ASP A 51 -12.37 -6.03 8.03
C ASP A 51 -12.80 -7.43 8.52
N ASP A 52 -14.11 -7.71 8.52
CA ASP A 52 -14.67 -8.99 8.98
C ASP A 52 -14.21 -10.20 8.15
N ARG A 53 -13.55 -9.99 7.01
CA ARG A 53 -13.03 -11.03 6.12
C ARG A 53 -11.52 -11.20 6.23
N ALA A 54 -10.84 -10.35 6.99
CA ALA A 54 -9.42 -10.47 7.23
C ALA A 54 -9.13 -11.66 8.15
N LYS A 55 -8.29 -12.60 7.69
CA LYS A 55 -7.76 -13.68 8.52
C LYS A 55 -6.73 -13.17 9.54
#